data_AF-A0A7C7AKW9-F1
#
_entry.id   AF-A0A7C7AKW9-F1
#
_cell.length_a   1.000
_cell.length_b   1.000
_cell.length_c   1.000
_cell.angle_alpha   90.00
_cell.angle_beta   90.00
_cell.angle_gamma   90.00
#
_symmetry.space_group_name_H-M   'P 1'
#
loop_
_entity.id
_entity.type
_entity.pdbx_description
1 polymer ?
#
loop_
_entity_poly.entity_id
_entity_poly.type
_entity_poly.pdbx_seq_one_letter_code
_entity_poly.pdbx_strand_id
1 'polypeptide(L)'
;MSLLIALAAHEIAHLFFAILLNIKFSRVKISLFGFNFDANLENISYFKKILLFFSGPACNLLLYAGIKNTEYFYFANINLFLAYINLVPIVPLDGGNICKTLMEIFLPKDTVSRYIIMTNTFFVISFITIIHIYKNYLYFLLVVMGLKGIVEENRYFLEKSIIMRYNKIKNKQSRKKWYLKILL
;
A
#
# COMPACT_ATOMS: atom_id res chain seq x y z
N MET A 1 3.09 -10.92 23.02
CA MET A 1 1.65 -11.18 22.82
C MET A 1 0.90 -9.91 22.40
N SER A 2 1.04 -8.80 23.14
CA SER A 2 0.35 -7.52 22.91
C SER A 2 0.49 -6.95 21.48
N LEU A 3 1.69 -7.00 20.88
CA LEU A 3 1.92 -6.55 19.50
C LEU A 3 1.09 -7.35 18.47
N LEU A 4 1.05 -8.68 18.60
CA LEU A 4 0.29 -9.54 17.68
C LEU A 4 -1.20 -9.28 17.79
N ILE A 5 -1.70 -9.04 19.00
CA ILE A 5 -3.12 -8.73 19.22
C ILE A 5 -3.47 -7.37 18.62
N ALA A 6 -2.63 -6.35 18.81
CA ALA A 6 -2.83 -5.02 18.21
C ALA A 6 -2.78 -5.09 16.67
N LEU A 7 -1.82 -5.83 16.11
CA LEU A 7 -1.73 -6.05 14.67
C LEU A 7 -2.93 -6.84 14.13
N ALA A 8 -3.41 -7.85 14.85
CA ALA A 8 -4.62 -8.57 14.47
C ALA A 8 -5.86 -7.65 14.49
N ALA A 9 -6.03 -6.81 15.51
CA ALA A 9 -7.12 -5.85 15.60
C ALA A 9 -7.10 -4.83 14.45
N HIS A 10 -5.90 -4.38 14.08
CA HIS A 10 -5.66 -3.52 12.93
C HIS A 10 -6.10 -4.17 11.60
N GLU A 11 -5.65 -5.39 11.34
CA GLU A 11 -6.02 -6.12 10.12
C GLU A 11 -7.52 -6.49 10.08
N ILE A 12 -8.11 -6.83 11.22
CA ILE A 12 -9.56 -7.07 11.34
C ILE A 12 -10.36 -5.81 10.98
N ALA A 13 -9.88 -4.62 11.35
CA ALA A 13 -10.54 -3.37 10.98
C ALA A 13 -10.57 -3.15 9.46
N HIS A 14 -9.47 -3.45 8.76
CA HIS A 14 -9.44 -3.42 7.29
C HIS A 14 -10.45 -4.38 6.68
N LEU A 15 -10.49 -5.63 7.18
CA LEU A 15 -11.46 -6.63 6.70
C LEU A 15 -12.90 -6.20 6.95
N PHE A 16 -13.19 -5.67 8.14
CA PHE A 16 -14.51 -5.16 8.49
C PHE A 16 -14.94 -4.03 7.56
N PHE A 17 -14.08 -3.03 7.33
CA PHE A 17 -14.38 -1.93 6.41
C PHE A 17 -14.52 -2.37 4.97
N ALA A 18 -13.74 -3.36 4.54
CA ALA A 18 -13.89 -3.89 3.19
C ALA A 18 -15.25 -4.56 2.96
N ILE A 19 -15.72 -5.33 3.93
CA ILE A 19 -17.07 -5.94 3.90
C ILE A 19 -18.12 -4.82 3.91
N LEU A 20 -18.00 -3.84 4.81
CA LEU A 20 -18.92 -2.72 4.94
C LEU A 20 -19.03 -1.89 3.63
N LEU A 21 -17.90 -1.65 2.96
CA LEU A 21 -17.83 -0.90 1.72
C LEU A 21 -18.13 -1.74 0.47
N ASN A 22 -18.43 -3.03 0.66
CA ASN A 22 -18.72 -4.02 -0.37
C ASN A 22 -17.60 -4.12 -1.43
N ILE A 23 -16.36 -4.14 -0.94
CA ILE A 23 -15.15 -4.26 -1.76
C ILE A 23 -14.91 -5.75 -2.03
N LYS A 24 -15.04 -6.16 -3.31
CA LYS A 24 -14.78 -7.54 -3.71
C LYS A 24 -13.27 -7.78 -3.84
N PHE A 25 -12.73 -8.63 -2.97
CA PHE A 25 -11.37 -9.12 -3.08
C PHE A 25 -11.30 -10.29 -4.06
N SER A 26 -10.39 -10.23 -5.04
CA SER A 26 -10.17 -11.36 -5.94
C SER A 26 -9.22 -12.39 -5.33
N ARG A 27 -8.20 -11.91 -4.60
CA ARG A 27 -7.30 -12.73 -3.77
C ARG A 27 -6.89 -11.94 -2.53
N VAL A 28 -6.94 -12.61 -1.39
CA VAL A 28 -6.40 -12.11 -0.12
C VAL A 28 -5.05 -12.80 0.07
N LYS A 29 -3.93 -12.10 -0.15
CA LYS A 29 -2.60 -12.63 0.16
C LYS A 29 -2.22 -12.18 1.56
N ILE A 30 -2.16 -13.12 2.49
CA ILE A 30 -1.58 -12.87 3.80
C ILE A 30 -0.06 -12.76 3.60
N SER A 31 0.51 -11.58 3.88
CA SER A 31 1.95 -11.39 3.95
C SER A 31 2.37 -11.23 5.41
N LEU A 32 3.66 -11.42 5.71
CA LEU A 32 4.25 -11.24 7.04
C LEU A 32 4.04 -9.84 7.65
N PHE A 33 3.54 -8.88 6.85
CA PHE A 33 3.34 -7.49 7.22
C PHE A 33 1.92 -6.98 6.91
N GLY A 34 0.95 -7.89 6.73
CA GLY A 34 -0.46 -7.55 6.53
C GLY A 34 -1.12 -8.20 5.31
N PHE A 35 -2.39 -7.89 5.09
CA PHE A 35 -3.16 -8.40 3.94
C PHE A 35 -2.84 -7.61 2.65
N ASN A 36 -2.12 -8.25 1.72
CA ASN A 36 -2.04 -7.80 0.34
C ASN A 36 -3.35 -8.15 -0.38
N PHE A 37 -4.25 -7.19 -0.43
CA PHE A 37 -5.48 -7.31 -1.19
C PHE A 37 -5.19 -7.13 -2.68
N ASP A 38 -5.13 -8.24 -3.42
CA ASP A 38 -5.29 -8.23 -4.89
C ASP A 38 -6.78 -7.95 -5.18
N ALA A 39 -7.26 -6.77 -4.78
CA ALA A 39 -8.53 -6.25 -5.27
C ALA A 39 -8.25 -5.56 -6.60
N ASN A 40 -9.16 -5.72 -7.56
CA ASN A 40 -9.23 -4.81 -8.72
C ASN A 40 -9.66 -3.42 -8.22
N LEU A 41 -8.76 -2.76 -7.48
CA LEU A 41 -8.88 -1.42 -6.94
C LEU A 41 -8.99 -0.38 -8.05
N GLU A 42 -8.75 -0.76 -9.30
CA GLU A 42 -8.91 0.14 -10.45
C GLU A 42 -10.35 0.65 -10.62
N ASN A 43 -11.35 -0.12 -10.20
CA ASN A 43 -12.77 0.25 -10.32
C ASN A 43 -13.43 0.67 -9.00
N ILE A 44 -12.64 0.81 -7.92
CA ILE A 44 -13.14 1.21 -6.61
C ILE A 44 -12.97 2.72 -6.46
N SER A 45 -14.02 3.41 -5.99
CA SER A 45 -13.97 4.85 -5.71
C SER A 45 -12.82 5.20 -4.76
N TYR A 46 -12.10 6.28 -5.06
CA TYR A 46 -10.99 6.79 -4.26
C TYR A 46 -11.35 6.96 -2.79
N PHE A 47 -12.57 7.43 -2.49
CA PHE A 47 -13.04 7.59 -1.12
C PHE A 47 -13.12 6.27 -0.35
N LYS A 48 -13.59 5.19 -1.01
CA LYS A 48 -13.64 3.85 -0.41
C LYS A 48 -12.24 3.31 -0.12
N LYS A 49 -11.26 3.58 -0.99
CA LYS A 49 -9.86 3.20 -0.78
C LYS A 49 -9.25 3.92 0.43
N ILE A 50 -9.46 5.24 0.54
CA ILE A 50 -8.95 6.02 1.67
C ILE A 50 -9.55 5.51 2.98
N LEU A 51 -10.86 5.29 3.04
CA LEU A 51 -11.51 4.71 4.22
C LEU A 51 -10.96 3.32 4.56
N LEU A 52 -10.75 2.47 3.54
CA LEU A 52 -10.18 1.14 3.74
C LEU A 52 -8.79 1.23 4.38
N PHE A 53 -7.85 1.99 3.80
CA PHE A 53 -6.49 2.12 4.34
C PHE A 53 -6.46 2.87 5.68
N PHE A 54 -7.38 3.80 5.92
CA PHE A 54 -7.43 4.52 7.19
C PHE A 54 -8.04 3.70 8.33
N SER A 55 -8.85 2.69 8.03
CA SER A 55 -9.56 1.89 9.05
C SER A 55 -8.65 1.18 10.04
N GLY A 56 -7.51 0.62 9.59
CA GLY A 56 -6.53 -0.02 10.46
C GLY A 56 -5.89 0.95 11.45
N PRO A 57 -5.24 2.05 10.99
CA PRO A 57 -4.69 3.06 11.89
C PRO A 57 -5.75 3.68 12.81
N ALA A 58 -6.97 3.91 12.31
CA ALA A 58 -8.08 4.42 13.12
C ALA A 58 -8.47 3.45 14.25
N CYS A 59 -8.53 2.15 13.98
CA CYS A 59 -8.77 1.12 15.01
C CYS A 59 -7.74 1.20 16.14
N ASN A 60 -6.46 1.28 15.77
CA ASN A 60 -5.38 1.39 16.74
C ASN A 60 -5.43 2.69 17.56
N LEU A 61 -5.77 3.82 16.93
CA LEU A 61 -5.95 5.09 17.64
C LEU A 61 -7.15 5.05 18.61
N LEU A 62 -8.25 4.41 18.22
CA LEU A 62 -9.41 4.21 19.09
C LEU A 62 -9.07 3.30 20.28
N LEU A 63 -8.34 2.21 20.06
CA LEU A 63 -7.87 1.34 21.13
C LEU A 63 -6.92 2.07 22.10
N TYR A 64 -6.02 2.89 21.59
CA TYR A 64 -5.19 3.76 22.44
C TYR A 64 -6.05 4.70 23.27
N ALA A 65 -6.98 5.44 22.65
CA ALA A 65 -7.81 6.42 23.33
C ALA A 65 -8.70 5.81 24.42
N GLY A 66 -9.26 4.62 24.18
CA GLY A 66 -10.14 3.93 25.13
C GLY A 66 -9.40 3.27 26.30
N ILE A 67 -8.15 2.85 26.09
CA ILE A 67 -7.44 1.98 27.04
C ILE A 67 -6.28 2.71 27.76
N LYS A 68 -5.83 3.87 27.27
CA LYS A 68 -4.66 4.60 27.84
C LYS A 68 -4.76 4.92 29.34
N ASN A 69 -5.95 5.07 29.89
CA ASN A 69 -6.16 5.42 31.31
C ASN A 69 -6.41 4.20 32.20
N THR A 70 -6.16 2.98 31.69
CA THR A 70 -6.36 1.72 32.41
C THR A 70 -5.02 1.06 32.72
N GLU A 71 -5.04 -0.05 33.46
CA GLU A 71 -3.85 -0.87 33.76
C GLU A 71 -3.15 -1.40 32.49
N TYR A 72 -3.81 -1.39 31.34
CA TYR A 72 -3.28 -1.84 30.06
C TYR A 72 -2.55 -0.73 29.27
N PHE A 73 -1.97 0.27 29.95
CA PHE A 73 -1.25 1.39 29.33
C PHE A 73 -0.18 0.94 28.31
N TYR A 74 0.54 -0.15 28.59
CA TYR A 74 1.54 -0.71 27.67
C TYR A 74 0.92 -1.16 26.35
N PHE A 75 -0.25 -1.82 26.38
CA PHE A 75 -0.98 -2.21 25.17
C PHE A 75 -1.48 -0.99 24.40
N ALA A 76 -1.96 0.05 25.10
CA ALA A 76 -2.37 1.30 24.47
C ALA A 76 -1.20 1.92 23.68
N ASN A 77 -0.01 2.02 24.29
CA ASN A 77 1.17 2.59 23.62
C ASN A 77 1.61 1.77 22.39
N ILE A 78 1.47 0.45 22.43
CA ILE A 78 1.72 -0.40 21.26
C ILE A 78 0.76 -0.07 20.12
N ASN A 79 -0.54 0.10 20.40
CA ASN A 79 -1.51 0.50 19.39
C ASN A 79 -1.17 1.89 18.82
N LEU A 80 -0.83 2.85 19.68
CA LEU A 80 -0.40 4.18 19.24
C LEU A 80 0.84 4.11 18.33
N PHE A 81 1.84 3.32 18.70
CA PHE A 81 3.05 3.10 17.92
C PHE A 81 2.75 2.46 16.55
N LEU A 82 1.89 1.44 16.50
CA LEU A 82 1.44 0.81 15.26
C LEU A 82 0.68 1.80 14.37
N ALA A 83 -0.20 2.63 14.95
CA ALA A 83 -0.89 3.67 14.20
C ALA A 83 0.08 4.67 13.57
N TYR A 84 1.09 5.13 14.31
CA TYR A 84 2.09 6.05 13.75
C TYR A 84 2.90 5.43 12.64
N ILE A 85 3.38 4.20 12.81
CA ILE A 85 4.13 3.50 11.76
C ILE A 85 3.28 3.34 10.51
N ASN A 86 2.05 2.84 10.65
CA ASN A 86 1.20 2.60 9.47
C ASN A 86 0.71 3.88 8.81
N LEU A 87 0.74 5.03 9.46
CA LEU A 87 0.43 6.34 8.86
C LEU A 87 1.63 7.00 8.18
N VAL A 88 2.84 6.45 8.27
CA VAL A 88 3.99 6.97 7.54
C VAL A 88 3.72 6.89 6.02
N PRO A 89 3.99 7.97 5.24
CA PRO A 89 3.67 8.02 3.81
C PRO A 89 4.68 7.24 2.97
N ILE A 90 4.80 5.93 3.23
CA ILE A 90 5.66 4.98 2.54
C ILE A 90 4.82 3.81 2.09
N VAL A 91 4.81 3.49 0.80
CA VAL A 91 4.18 2.25 0.31
C VAL A 91 5.11 1.08 0.70
N PRO A 92 4.62 -0.06 1.22
CA PRO A 92 3.23 -0.52 1.23
C PRO A 92 2.41 -0.20 2.50
N LEU A 93 2.87 0.68 3.39
CA LEU A 93 2.11 1.07 4.59
C LEU A 93 0.83 1.83 4.21
N ASP A 94 -0.16 1.82 5.11
CA ASP A 94 -1.48 2.41 4.87
C ASP A 94 -1.41 3.90 4.51
N GLY A 95 -0.60 4.67 5.23
CA GLY A 95 -0.37 6.10 5.01
C GLY A 95 0.18 6.37 3.62
N GLY A 96 1.11 5.54 3.16
CA GLY A 96 1.62 5.59 1.79
C GLY A 96 0.52 5.33 0.76
N ASN A 97 -0.34 4.33 1.00
CA ASN A 97 -1.46 4.01 0.11
C ASN A 97 -2.57 5.09 0.12
N ILE A 98 -2.79 5.76 1.26
CA ILE A 98 -3.68 6.93 1.36
C ILE A 98 -3.12 8.06 0.51
N CYS A 99 -1.84 8.42 0.69
CA CYS A 99 -1.17 9.45 -0.10
C CYS A 99 -1.19 9.13 -1.60
N LYS A 100 -0.90 7.88 -1.98
CA LYS A 100 -1.00 7.40 -3.36
C LYS A 100 -2.40 7.61 -3.92
N THR A 101 -3.43 7.17 -3.19
CA THR A 101 -4.83 7.30 -3.62
C THR A 101 -5.24 8.76 -3.79
N LEU A 102 -4.81 9.65 -2.89
CA LEU A 102 -5.06 11.09 -3.00
C LEU A 102 -4.40 11.69 -4.25
N MET A 103 -3.16 11.30 -4.55
CA MET A 103 -2.47 11.74 -5.77
C MET A 103 -3.14 11.21 -7.04
N GLU A 104 -3.68 9.99 -7.03
CA GLU A 104 -4.42 9.40 -8.17
C GLU A 104 -5.71 10.16 -8.53
N ILE A 105 -6.23 11.04 -7.65
CA ILE A 105 -7.38 11.90 -7.94
C ILE A 105 -6.98 13.02 -8.93
N PHE A 106 -5.76 13.54 -8.80
CA PHE A 106 -5.31 14.73 -9.54
C PHE A 106 -4.32 14.40 -10.67
N LEU A 107 -3.64 13.27 -10.58
CA LEU A 107 -2.52 12.92 -11.45
C LEU A 107 -2.76 11.57 -12.16
N PRO A 108 -2.23 11.41 -13.38
CA PRO A 108 -2.25 10.12 -14.04
C PRO A 108 -1.41 9.10 -13.25
N LYS A 109 -1.85 7.84 -13.23
CA LYS A 109 -1.23 6.74 -12.45
C LYS A 109 0.29 6.63 -12.63
N ASP A 110 0.78 6.87 -13.85
CA ASP A 110 2.22 6.79 -14.18
C ASP A 110 3.05 7.93 -13.56
N THR A 111 2.43 9.05 -13.23
CA THR A 111 3.08 10.15 -12.53
C THR A 111 3.03 9.91 -11.03
N VAL A 112 1.90 9.43 -10.51
CA VAL A 112 1.74 9.08 -9.09
C VAL A 112 2.77 8.05 -8.66
N SER A 113 2.91 6.96 -9.40
CA SER A 113 3.84 5.89 -9.04
C SER A 113 5.30 6.37 -9.05
N ARG A 114 5.67 7.30 -9.94
CA ARG A 114 6.98 7.99 -9.87
C ARG A 114 7.15 8.80 -8.60
N TYR A 115 6.15 9.59 -8.20
CA TYR A 115 6.19 10.33 -6.93
C TYR A 115 6.30 9.39 -5.73
N ILE A 116 5.57 8.27 -5.71
CA ILE A 116 5.68 7.27 -4.63
C ILE A 116 7.09 6.69 -4.53
N ILE A 117 7.73 6.34 -5.66
CA ILE A 117 9.12 5.87 -5.66
C ILE A 117 10.05 6.94 -5.10
N MET A 118 9.87 8.21 -5.49
CA MET A 118 10.67 9.33 -4.97
C MET A 118 10.48 9.50 -3.46
N THR A 119 9.24 9.49 -2.97
CA THR A 119 8.91 9.60 -1.55
C THR A 119 9.49 8.43 -0.75
N ASN A 120 9.30 7.18 -1.19
CA ASN A 120 9.89 6.02 -0.55
C ASN A 120 11.43 6.11 -0.49
N THR A 121 12.06 6.53 -1.58
CA THR A 121 13.54 6.68 -1.64
C THR A 121 14.02 7.73 -0.64
N PHE A 122 13.32 8.86 -0.55
CA PHE A 122 13.62 9.90 0.43
C PHE A 122 13.58 9.35 1.86
N PHE A 123 12.49 8.66 2.24
CA PHE A 123 12.37 8.09 3.59
C PHE A 123 13.40 7.00 3.87
N VAL A 124 13.73 6.14 2.90
CA VAL A 124 14.78 5.12 3.04
C VAL A 124 16.11 5.78 3.37
N ILE A 125 16.50 6.83 2.65
CA ILE A 125 17.74 7.57 2.91
C ILE A 125 17.69 8.20 4.30
N SER A 126 16.61 8.88 4.66
CA SER A 126 16.44 9.49 5.99
C SER A 126 16.58 8.48 7.12
N PHE A 127 15.95 7.30 7.01
CA PHE A 127 16.06 6.26 8.03
C PHE A 127 17.46 5.65 8.12
N ILE A 128 18.16 5.47 7.00
CA ILE A 128 19.56 5.02 7.01
C ILE A 128 20.44 6.02 7.76
N THR A 129 20.27 7.33 7.50
CA THR A 129 20.99 8.38 8.23
C THR A 129 20.69 8.34 9.73
N ILE A 130 19.42 8.16 10.12
CA ILE A 130 19.02 8.03 11.53
C ILE A 130 19.65 6.79 12.18
N ILE A 131 19.65 5.64 11.50
CA ILE A 131 20.30 4.41 11.99
C ILE A 131 21.80 4.66 12.23
N HIS A 132 22.46 5.37 11.30
CA HIS A 132 23.88 5.67 11.42
C HIS A 132 24.20 6.58 12.63
N ILE A 133 23.38 7.62 12.85
CA ILE A 133 23.58 8.59 13.94
C ILE A 133 23.25 7.97 15.31
N TYR A 134 22.07 7.35 15.43
CA TYR A 134 21.53 6.90 16.71
C TYR A 134 21.82 5.44 17.04
N LYS A 135 22.42 4.68 16.10
CA LYS A 135 22.67 3.22 16.20
C LYS A 135 21.43 2.41 16.58
N ASN A 136 20.25 2.94 16.27
CA ASN A 136 18.98 2.29 16.58
C ASN A 136 18.52 1.46 15.38
N TYR A 137 18.68 0.15 15.47
CA TYR A 137 18.32 -0.78 14.40
C TYR A 137 16.81 -0.97 14.21
N LEU A 138 15.95 -0.38 15.06
CA LEU A 138 14.50 -0.48 14.91
C LEU A 138 14.01 0.12 13.57
N TYR A 139 14.66 1.18 13.08
CA TYR A 139 14.36 1.79 11.79
C TYR A 139 14.72 0.91 10.59
N PHE A 140 15.48 -0.17 10.79
CA PHE A 140 15.83 -1.11 9.72
C PHE A 140 14.57 -1.72 9.08
N LEU A 141 13.54 -2.00 9.89
CA LEU A 141 12.26 -2.52 9.40
C LEU A 141 11.60 -1.55 8.41
N LEU A 142 11.64 -0.24 8.72
CA LEU A 142 11.06 0.81 7.88
C LEU A 142 11.85 0.97 6.57
N VAL A 143 13.17 0.80 6.61
CA VAL A 143 14.02 0.75 5.40
C VAL A 143 13.60 -0.41 4.51
N VAL A 144 13.43 -1.61 5.06
CA VAL A 144 12.97 -2.79 4.29
C VAL A 144 11.59 -2.55 3.68
N MET A 145 10.66 -1.92 4.41
CA MET A 145 9.35 -1.56 3.88
C MET A 145 9.43 -0.56 2.73
N GLY A 146 10.23 0.50 2.87
CA GLY A 146 10.42 1.48 1.80
C GLY A 146 11.01 0.86 0.53
N LEU A 147 12.01 -0.01 0.68
CA LEU A 147 12.59 -0.78 -0.42
C LEU A 147 11.57 -1.71 -1.09
N LYS A 148 10.75 -2.43 -0.29
CA LYS A 148 9.67 -3.29 -0.80
C LYS A 148 8.70 -2.48 -1.66
N GLY A 149 8.29 -1.29 -1.22
CA GLY A 149 7.40 -0.43 -2.00
C GLY A 149 8.02 0.06 -3.32
N ILE A 150 9.31 0.39 -3.33
CA ILE A 150 10.02 0.76 -4.57
C ILE A 150 10.02 -0.41 -5.56
N VAL A 151 10.28 -1.62 -5.08
CA VAL A 151 10.25 -2.83 -5.91
C VAL A 151 8.85 -3.11 -6.45
N GLU A 152 7.82 -2.94 -5.62
CA GLU A 152 6.43 -3.19 -5.98
C GLU A 152 5.90 -2.23 -7.04
N GLU A 153 6.19 -0.92 -6.90
CA GLU A 153 5.84 0.08 -7.91
C GLU A 153 6.60 -0.12 -9.23
N ASN A 154 7.89 -0.44 -9.16
CA ASN A 154 8.68 -0.74 -10.36
C ASN A 154 8.16 -1.98 -11.09
N ARG A 155 7.73 -3.03 -10.36
CA ARG A 155 7.13 -4.22 -10.97
C ARG A 155 5.83 -3.87 -11.71
N TYR A 156 4.97 -3.04 -11.11
CA TYR A 156 3.74 -2.56 -11.75
C TYR A 156 4.03 -1.82 -13.07
N PHE A 157 5.01 -0.91 -13.05
CA PHE A 157 5.44 -0.20 -14.26
C PHE A 157 5.96 -1.15 -15.35
N LEU A 158 6.81 -2.12 -14.97
CA LEU A 158 7.36 -3.10 -15.91
C LEU A 158 6.25 -3.93 -16.55
N GLU A 159 5.33 -4.49 -15.76
CA GLU A 159 4.20 -5.28 -16.27
C GLU A 159 3.33 -4.48 -17.25
N LYS A 160 2.98 -3.23 -16.89
CA LYS A 160 2.20 -2.34 -17.77
C LYS A 160 2.93 -2.06 -19.09
N SER A 161 4.24 -1.80 -19.04
CA SER A 161 5.06 -1.56 -20.23
C SER A 161 5.10 -2.77 -21.17
N ILE A 162 5.19 -3.98 -20.62
CA ILE A 162 5.19 -5.24 -21.36
C ILE A 162 3.83 -5.48 -22.02
N ILE A 163 2.72 -5.29 -21.29
CA ILE A 163 1.35 -5.45 -21.81
C ILE A 163 1.08 -4.48 -22.96
N MET A 164 1.46 -3.20 -22.80
CA MET A 164 1.30 -2.21 -23.87
C MET A 164 2.08 -2.59 -25.13
N ARG A 165 3.32 -3.06 -24.97
CA ARG A 165 4.17 -3.48 -26.09
C ARG A 165 3.62 -4.73 -26.77
N TYR A 166 3.16 -5.71 -26.00
CA TYR A 166 2.50 -6.92 -26.51
C TYR A 166 1.24 -6.58 -27.32
N ASN A 167 0.36 -5.75 -26.79
CA ASN A 167 -0.87 -5.31 -27.47
C ASN A 167 -0.57 -4.55 -28.77
N LYS A 168 0.48 -3.71 -28.79
CA LYS A 168 0.91 -3.00 -29.99
C LYS A 168 1.38 -3.98 -31.09
N ILE A 169 2.15 -5.00 -30.72
CA ILE A 169 2.61 -6.04 -31.65
C ILE A 169 1.42 -6.85 -32.19
N LYS A 170 0.54 -7.30 -31.29
CA LYS A 170 -0.67 -8.06 -31.63
C LYS A 170 -1.59 -7.30 -32.59
N ASN A 171 -1.82 -6.01 -32.34
CA ASN A 171 -2.62 -5.15 -33.22
C ASN A 171 -1.98 -4.96 -34.60
N LYS A 172 -0.65 -4.80 -34.65
CA LYS A 172 0.08 -4.69 -35.93
C LYS A 172 -0.04 -5.98 -36.76
N GLN A 173 0.02 -7.14 -36.10
CA GLN A 173 -0.12 -8.45 -36.74
C GLN A 173 -1.56 -8.71 -37.21
N SER A 174 -2.56 -8.31 -36.42
CA SER A 174 -3.98 -8.36 -36.81
C SER A 174 -4.29 -7.49 -38.03
N ARG A 175 -3.78 -6.25 -38.07
CA ARG A 175 -3.93 -5.37 -39.25
C ARG A 175 -3.28 -5.97 -40.49
N LYS A 176 -2.07 -6.51 -40.38
CA LYS A 176 -1.36 -7.14 -41.52
C LYS A 176 -2.16 -8.33 -42.09
N LYS A 177 -2.77 -9.15 -41.23
CA LYS A 177 -3.67 -10.24 -41.62
C LYS A 177 -4.92 -9.74 -42.35
N TRP A 178 -5.50 -8.63 -41.92
CA TRP A 178 -6.70 -8.05 -42.53
C TRP A 178 -6.41 -7.52 -43.95
N TYR A 179 -5.30 -6.80 -44.15
CA TYR A 179 -4.87 -6.34 -45.47
C TYR A 179 -4.64 -7.50 -46.46
N LEU A 180 -3.98 -8.58 -46.02
CA LEU A 180 -3.78 -9.78 -46.84
C LEU A 180 -5.08 -10.46 -47.26
N LYS A 181 -6.16 -10.31 -46.48
CA LYS A 181 -7.47 -10.91 -46.73
C LYS A 181 -8.35 -10.09 -47.69
N ILE A 182 -7.98 -8.83 -47.96
CA ILE A 182 -8.65 -7.94 -48.93
C ILE A 182 -8.00 -8.05 -50.31
N LEU A 183 -6.72 -8.43 -50.35
CA LEU A 183 -5.94 -8.58 -51.59
C LEU A 183 -6.08 -9.95 -52.26
N LEU A 184 -6.75 -10.91 -51.60
CA LEU A 184 -7.07 -12.25 -52.09
C LEU A 184 -8.59 -12.36 -52.29
#